data_AF-A0A7W8JRI0-F1
#
_entry.id   AF-A0A7W8JRI0-F1
#
_cell.length_a   1.000
_cell.length_b   1.000
_cell.length_c   1.000
_cell.angle_alpha   90.00
_cell.angle_beta   90.00
_cell.angle_gamma   90.00
#
_symmetry.space_group_name_H-M   'P 1'
#
loop_
_entity.id
_entity.type
_entity.pdbx_description
1 polymer ?
#
loop_
_entity_poly.entity_id
_entity_poly.type
_entity_poly.pdbx_seq_one_letter_code
_entity_poly.pdbx_strand_id
1 'polypeptide(L)'
;MKRAVPLALALLTAIAGAAPGGADLEEAAMRTAQTLGGVLRDCPASFARIGFPEKRCVGVGDTVEVARAGLNSAMANDLYGVWRSRDGQRSVYNWLKTAGGYIYLRLQPDPDGRAQTLLYLDLPPEQTGAAQTDRPATETTPAAATQIGGVTLTPAVSAPHASEASSHPETVAPSQPAQTPPPTAGDTASVAAAATPSPGVAELAPVPFGRTLRLQEERLNGPDVLAVQNRLIALMRPARPGRGDSWYGPVTAQTVRVFQKANGLPVTGVVDRVTWERLFSAQAQRFDAPAIP
;
A
#
# COMPACT_ATOMS: atom_id res chain seq x y z
N MET A 1 -24.78 22.34 -62.20
CA MET A 1 -23.79 22.44 -61.10
C MET A 1 -24.40 21.85 -59.83
N LYS A 2 -24.16 20.56 -59.56
CA LYS A 2 -24.68 19.87 -58.36
C LYS A 2 -23.62 19.97 -57.27
N ARG A 3 -23.92 20.68 -56.17
CA ARG A 3 -23.03 20.87 -55.02
C ARG A 3 -22.96 19.57 -54.21
N ALA A 4 -21.76 19.03 -54.05
CA ALA A 4 -21.48 17.93 -53.13
C ALA A 4 -21.53 18.46 -51.69
N VAL A 5 -22.35 17.83 -50.85
CA VAL A 5 -22.37 18.03 -49.40
C VAL A 5 -21.40 16.99 -48.81
N PRO A 6 -20.34 17.36 -48.08
CA PRO A 6 -19.50 16.38 -47.43
C PRO A 6 -20.21 15.90 -46.17
N LEU A 7 -20.50 14.60 -46.14
CA LEU A 7 -20.98 13.87 -44.98
C LEU A 7 -19.83 13.84 -43.95
N ALA A 8 -19.90 14.70 -42.93
CA ALA A 8 -18.96 14.69 -41.82
C ALA A 8 -19.19 13.43 -40.98
N LEU A 9 -18.29 12.46 -41.13
CA LEU A 9 -18.24 11.25 -40.33
C LEU A 9 -17.77 11.63 -38.91
N ALA A 10 -18.72 11.82 -37.98
CA ALA A 10 -18.40 11.98 -36.58
C ALA A 10 -17.86 10.66 -36.03
N LEU A 11 -16.53 10.54 -35.92
CA LEU A 11 -15.91 9.48 -35.14
C LEU A 11 -16.29 9.67 -33.67
N LEU A 12 -17.23 8.86 -33.19
CA LEU A 12 -17.38 8.58 -31.76
C LEU A 12 -16.18 7.75 -31.32
N THR A 13 -15.11 8.43 -30.88
CA THR A 13 -14.09 7.79 -30.07
C THR A 13 -14.72 7.40 -28.73
N ALA A 14 -14.95 6.09 -28.55
CA ALA A 14 -15.25 5.54 -27.25
C ALA A 14 -14.06 5.85 -26.33
N ILE A 15 -14.25 6.78 -25.39
CA ILE A 15 -13.28 7.05 -24.34
C ILE A 15 -13.32 5.82 -23.42
N ALA A 16 -12.34 4.93 -23.57
CA ALA A 16 -12.02 3.96 -22.54
C ALA A 16 -11.86 4.74 -21.24
N GLY A 17 -12.63 4.40 -20.20
CA GLY A 17 -12.57 5.06 -18.91
C GLY A 17 -11.14 4.98 -18.37
N ALA A 18 -10.38 6.05 -18.60
CA ALA A 18 -9.02 6.20 -18.12
C ALA A 18 -9.06 6.20 -16.59
N ALA A 19 -8.09 5.56 -15.95
CA ALA A 19 -7.88 5.68 -14.51
C ALA A 19 -7.77 7.17 -14.12
N PRO A 20 -8.16 7.55 -12.89
CA PRO A 20 -8.13 8.95 -12.49
C PRO A 20 -6.68 9.46 -12.58
N GLY A 21 -6.49 10.57 -13.30
CA GLY A 21 -5.17 11.17 -13.52
C GLY A 21 -4.99 12.48 -12.76
N GLY A 22 -3.85 13.14 -12.97
CA GLY A 22 -3.57 14.45 -12.33
C GLY A 22 -4.63 15.52 -12.58
N ALA A 23 -5.32 15.48 -13.73
CA ALA A 23 -6.44 16.37 -14.01
C ALA A 23 -7.66 16.11 -13.12
N ASP A 24 -8.03 14.84 -12.90
CA ASP A 24 -9.09 14.47 -11.96
C ASP A 24 -8.73 14.90 -10.53
N LEU A 25 -7.46 14.76 -10.15
CA LEU A 25 -6.95 15.16 -8.85
C LEU A 25 -7.04 16.67 -8.63
N GLU A 26 -6.66 17.46 -9.64
CA GLU A 26 -6.78 18.91 -9.62
C GLU A 26 -8.25 19.33 -9.49
N GLU A 27 -9.12 18.76 -10.32
CA GLU A 27 -10.55 19.04 -10.30
C GLU A 27 -11.17 18.71 -8.93
N ALA A 28 -10.85 17.54 -8.38
CA ALA A 28 -11.29 17.12 -7.06
C ALA A 28 -10.82 18.09 -5.96
N ALA A 29 -9.57 18.55 -6.02
CA ALA A 29 -9.02 19.50 -5.06
C ALA A 29 -9.71 20.87 -5.15
N MET A 30 -9.89 21.40 -6.36
CA MET A 30 -10.61 22.66 -6.58
C MET A 30 -12.06 22.56 -6.11
N ARG A 31 -12.74 21.46 -6.42
CA ARG A 31 -14.15 21.26 -6.08
C ARG A 31 -14.35 21.13 -4.57
N THR A 32 -13.49 20.38 -3.89
CA THR A 32 -13.55 20.26 -2.42
C THR A 32 -13.19 21.58 -1.73
N ALA A 33 -12.23 22.34 -2.26
CA ALA A 33 -11.91 23.68 -1.78
C ALA A 33 -13.09 24.64 -1.90
N GLN A 34 -13.72 24.71 -3.08
CA GLN A 34 -14.90 25.55 -3.30
C GLN A 34 -16.07 25.15 -2.39
N THR A 35 -16.28 23.84 -2.21
CA THR A 35 -17.36 23.29 -1.36
C THR A 35 -17.20 23.68 0.11
N LEU A 36 -15.96 23.73 0.60
CA LEU A 36 -15.66 23.97 2.02
C LEU A 36 -15.13 25.37 2.31
N GLY A 37 -15.08 26.26 1.31
CA GLY A 37 -14.41 27.57 1.46
C GLY A 37 -12.92 27.44 1.80
N GLY A 38 -12.28 26.36 1.36
CA GLY A 38 -10.88 26.05 1.60
C GLY A 38 -9.93 26.69 0.59
N VAL A 39 -8.63 26.64 0.90
CA VAL A 39 -7.55 27.19 0.07
C VAL A 39 -6.62 26.08 -0.37
N LEU A 40 -6.38 25.96 -1.68
CA LEU A 40 -5.38 25.05 -2.24
C LEU A 40 -3.98 25.49 -1.80
N ARG A 41 -3.16 24.52 -1.40
CA ARG A 41 -1.79 24.78 -0.95
C ARG A 41 -0.89 23.57 -1.15
N ASP A 42 0.41 23.80 -1.00
CA ASP A 42 1.38 22.74 -0.91
C ASP A 42 1.06 21.82 0.28
N CYS A 43 1.22 20.52 0.04
CA CYS A 43 1.07 19.54 1.10
C CYS A 43 2.20 19.68 2.12
N PRO A 44 1.91 19.59 3.43
CA PRO A 44 2.95 19.61 4.47
C PRO A 44 4.04 18.59 4.21
N ALA A 45 5.27 18.88 4.65
CA ALA A 45 6.42 17.99 4.45
C ALA A 45 6.20 16.59 5.08
N SER A 46 5.37 16.50 6.15
CA SER A 46 4.96 15.24 6.75
C SER A 46 4.22 14.31 5.78
N PHE A 47 3.63 14.84 4.71
CA PHE A 47 2.95 14.10 3.65
C PHE A 47 3.84 13.82 2.45
N ALA A 48 5.08 14.32 2.41
CA ALA A 48 5.99 14.06 1.29
C ALA A 48 6.29 12.56 1.10
N ARG A 49 6.24 11.78 2.19
CA ARG A 49 6.45 10.32 2.20
C ARG A 49 5.13 9.52 2.24
N ILE A 50 3.98 10.19 2.21
CA ILE A 50 2.66 9.56 2.31
C ILE A 50 1.99 9.63 0.92
N GLY A 51 1.66 8.46 0.38
CA GLY A 51 0.99 8.32 -0.92
C GLY A 51 1.89 8.60 -2.11
N PHE A 52 1.31 9.06 -3.22
CA PHE A 52 2.04 9.30 -4.48
C PHE A 52 2.66 10.70 -4.53
N PRO A 53 3.66 10.93 -5.41
CA PRO A 53 4.24 12.25 -5.62
C PRO A 53 3.17 13.27 -6.02
N GLU A 54 2.23 12.87 -6.88
CA GLU A 54 1.09 13.68 -7.32
C GLU A 54 -0.02 13.67 -6.27
N LYS A 55 -0.06 14.72 -5.45
CA LYS A 55 -1.05 14.90 -4.38
C LYS A 55 -1.48 16.35 -4.31
N ARG A 56 -2.69 16.59 -3.83
CA ARG A 56 -3.22 17.93 -3.62
C ARG A 56 -3.74 18.09 -2.20
N CYS A 57 -3.52 19.30 -1.67
CA CYS A 57 -3.90 19.63 -0.31
C CYS A 57 -4.75 20.90 -0.28
N VAL A 58 -5.77 20.87 0.57
CA VAL A 58 -6.68 21.99 0.79
C VAL A 58 -6.73 22.27 2.29
N GLY A 59 -6.41 23.51 2.69
CA GLY A 59 -6.62 23.97 4.07
C GLY A 59 -8.03 24.52 4.24
N VAL A 60 -8.73 24.06 5.27
CA VAL A 60 -10.10 24.48 5.60
C VAL A 60 -10.11 25.04 7.02
N GLY A 61 -10.75 26.20 7.20
CA GLY A 61 -10.81 26.91 8.48
C GLY A 61 -11.64 26.20 9.55
N ASP A 62 -12.50 25.28 9.15
CA ASP A 62 -13.37 24.49 10.01
C ASP A 62 -12.73 23.20 10.55
N THR A 63 -13.31 22.67 11.62
CA THR A 63 -12.94 21.36 12.20
C THR A 63 -13.22 20.19 11.25
N VAL A 64 -12.62 19.04 11.52
CA VAL A 64 -12.76 17.83 10.69
C VAL A 64 -14.22 17.41 10.61
N GLU A 65 -14.95 17.55 11.72
CA GLU A 65 -16.36 17.20 11.84
C GLU A 65 -17.22 18.07 10.95
N VAL A 66 -16.98 19.39 10.94
CA VAL A 66 -17.71 20.36 10.13
C VAL A 66 -17.35 20.20 8.65
N ALA A 67 -16.07 20.06 8.32
CA ALA A 67 -15.61 19.81 6.96
C ALA A 67 -16.24 18.52 6.38
N ARG A 68 -16.27 17.44 7.17
CA ARG A 68 -16.92 16.18 6.80
C ARG A 68 -18.43 16.35 6.57
N ALA A 69 -19.11 17.09 7.45
CA ALA A 69 -20.54 17.36 7.30
C ALA A 69 -20.82 18.19 6.04
N GLY A 70 -19.99 19.19 5.75
CA GLY A 70 -20.06 19.98 4.51
C GLY A 70 -19.95 19.12 3.26
N LEU A 71 -18.93 18.25 3.19
CA LEU A 71 -18.78 17.31 2.07
C LEU A 71 -19.97 16.36 1.91
N ASN A 72 -20.52 15.84 3.02
CA ASN A 72 -21.71 14.98 2.95
C ASN A 72 -22.93 15.74 2.41
N SER A 73 -23.10 17.01 2.77
CA SER A 73 -24.24 17.81 2.30
C SER A 73 -24.14 18.18 0.81
N ALA A 74 -22.95 18.53 0.34
CA ALA A 74 -22.73 19.08 -0.99
C ALA A 74 -22.32 18.05 -2.03
N MET A 75 -21.74 16.92 -1.61
CA MET A 75 -21.09 15.93 -2.48
C MET A 75 -21.55 14.50 -2.17
N ALA A 76 -22.73 14.30 -1.56
CA ALA A 76 -23.23 12.98 -1.15
C ALA A 76 -23.16 11.92 -2.26
N ASN A 77 -23.50 12.29 -3.49
CA ASN A 77 -23.56 11.38 -4.64
C ASN A 77 -22.17 11.00 -5.18
N ASP A 78 -21.16 11.81 -4.85
CA ASP A 78 -19.78 11.62 -5.31
C ASP A 78 -18.92 10.98 -4.22
N LEU A 79 -19.35 11.00 -2.96
CA LEU A 79 -18.70 10.26 -1.88
C LEU A 79 -19.04 8.77 -1.96
N TYR A 80 -18.01 7.95 -2.04
CA TYR A 80 -18.16 6.51 -2.21
C TYR A 80 -17.97 5.74 -0.91
N GLY A 81 -19.09 5.41 -0.28
CA GLY A 81 -19.15 4.55 0.90
C GLY A 81 -19.18 5.32 2.22
N VAL A 82 -18.91 4.60 3.31
CA VAL A 82 -18.95 5.15 4.68
C VAL A 82 -17.58 5.70 5.07
N TRP A 83 -17.58 6.88 5.71
CA TRP A 83 -16.39 7.46 6.31
C TRP A 83 -15.68 6.49 7.25
N ARG A 84 -14.37 6.36 7.07
CA ARG A 84 -13.50 5.52 7.90
C ARG A 84 -12.59 6.41 8.73
N SER A 85 -12.13 5.94 9.87
CA SER A 85 -11.23 6.69 10.74
C SER A 85 -9.83 6.06 10.79
N ARG A 86 -8.82 6.92 10.91
CA ARG A 86 -7.43 6.59 11.27
C ARG A 86 -7.07 7.35 12.53
N ASP A 87 -6.11 6.79 13.29
CA ASP A 87 -5.47 7.50 14.40
C ASP A 87 -6.46 7.90 15.52
N GLY A 88 -7.40 6.99 15.85
CA GLY A 88 -8.38 7.19 16.91
C GLY A 88 -9.42 8.29 16.61
N GLN A 89 -9.99 8.30 15.40
CA GLN A 89 -10.96 9.31 14.88
C GLN A 89 -10.36 10.68 14.58
N ARG A 90 -9.09 10.93 14.88
CA ARG A 90 -8.43 12.20 14.56
C ARG A 90 -8.34 12.46 13.07
N SER A 91 -8.29 11.42 12.26
CA SER A 91 -8.40 11.57 10.81
C SER A 91 -9.47 10.67 10.27
N VAL A 92 -10.16 11.13 9.24
CA VAL A 92 -11.21 10.38 8.57
C VAL A 92 -10.96 10.38 7.07
N TYR A 93 -11.38 9.33 6.38
CA TYR A 93 -11.18 9.22 4.94
C TYR A 93 -12.38 8.58 4.25
N ASN A 94 -12.50 8.92 2.97
CA ASN A 94 -13.48 8.41 2.02
C ASN A 94 -12.88 8.40 0.60
N TRP A 95 -13.64 7.94 -0.37
CA TRP A 95 -13.30 7.99 -1.78
C TRP A 95 -14.21 9.00 -2.48
N LEU A 96 -13.65 9.82 -3.36
CA LEU A 96 -14.40 10.78 -4.16
C LEU A 96 -14.46 10.32 -5.61
N LYS A 97 -15.66 10.20 -6.16
CA LYS A 97 -15.91 9.85 -7.54
C LYS A 97 -15.58 11.04 -8.46
N THR A 98 -14.82 10.78 -9.51
CA THR A 98 -14.48 11.70 -10.60
C THR A 98 -14.83 11.07 -11.94
N ALA A 99 -14.57 11.78 -13.05
CA ALA A 99 -14.79 11.27 -14.40
C ALA A 99 -13.87 10.06 -14.70
N GLY A 100 -12.61 10.10 -14.26
CA GLY A 100 -11.63 9.03 -14.42
C GLY A 100 -11.71 7.91 -13.37
N GLY A 101 -12.46 8.07 -12.27
CA GLY A 101 -12.63 6.99 -11.30
C GLY A 101 -12.83 7.48 -9.89
N TYR A 102 -12.00 6.99 -8.96
CA TYR A 102 -12.10 7.36 -7.55
C TYR A 102 -10.77 7.89 -7.04
N ILE A 103 -10.83 9.00 -6.31
CA ILE A 103 -9.69 9.66 -5.68
C ILE A 103 -9.78 9.46 -4.17
N TYR A 104 -8.64 9.20 -3.55
CA TYR A 104 -8.56 9.08 -2.10
C TYR A 104 -8.72 10.46 -1.47
N LEU A 105 -9.63 10.60 -0.51
CA LEU A 105 -9.87 11.83 0.22
C LEU A 105 -9.73 11.60 1.73
N ARG A 106 -8.78 12.27 2.36
CA ARG A 106 -8.57 12.23 3.82
C ARG A 106 -8.72 13.62 4.42
N LEU A 107 -9.40 13.70 5.55
CA LEU A 107 -9.52 14.89 6.39
C LEU A 107 -8.85 14.61 7.73
N GLN A 108 -8.12 15.59 8.25
CA GLN A 108 -7.50 15.54 9.56
C GLN A 108 -7.17 16.95 10.06
N PRO A 109 -6.83 17.14 11.35
CA PRO A 109 -6.23 18.38 11.81
C PRO A 109 -5.00 18.73 10.98
N ASP A 110 -4.85 20.01 10.68
CA ASP A 110 -3.65 20.48 9.98
C ASP A 110 -2.41 20.26 10.86
N PRO A 111 -1.43 19.45 10.43
CA PRO A 111 -0.20 19.25 11.21
C PRO A 111 0.60 20.54 11.38
N ASP A 112 0.50 21.48 10.44
CA ASP A 112 1.24 22.75 10.49
C ASP A 112 0.45 23.85 11.21
N GLY A 113 -0.80 23.58 11.62
CA GLY A 113 -1.67 24.54 12.30
C GLY A 113 -2.06 25.78 11.47
N ARG A 114 -1.86 25.75 10.14
CA ARG A 114 -2.21 26.87 9.24
C ARG A 114 -3.70 26.92 8.91
N ALA A 115 -4.42 25.82 9.13
CA ALA A 115 -5.86 25.67 9.02
C ALA A 115 -6.34 24.76 10.18
N GLN A 116 -7.65 24.65 10.41
CA GLN A 116 -8.14 23.67 11.40
C GLN A 116 -8.18 22.26 10.81
N THR A 117 -8.52 22.14 9.52
CA THR A 117 -8.52 20.87 8.79
C THR A 117 -7.65 20.94 7.55
N LEU A 118 -6.89 19.88 7.32
CA LEU A 118 -6.22 19.60 6.06
C LEU A 118 -6.98 18.49 5.35
N LEU A 119 -7.45 18.78 4.13
CA LEU A 119 -7.85 17.76 3.17
C LEU A 119 -6.61 17.35 2.38
N TYR A 120 -6.41 16.04 2.29
CA TYR A 120 -5.38 15.39 1.51
C TYR A 120 -6.05 14.55 0.44
N LEU A 121 -5.76 14.86 -0.82
CA LEU A 121 -6.25 14.14 -2.00
C LEU A 121 -5.08 13.45 -2.70
N ASP A 122 -5.27 12.18 -3.05
CA ASP A 122 -4.26 11.37 -3.71
C ASP A 122 -4.90 10.43 -4.75
N LEU A 123 -4.16 10.15 -5.81
CA LEU A 123 -4.56 9.14 -6.78
C LEU A 123 -4.45 7.74 -6.13
N PRO A 124 -5.38 6.83 -6.43
CA PRO A 124 -5.21 5.45 -6.04
C PRO A 124 -3.93 4.91 -6.70
N PRO A 125 -3.21 3.97 -6.05
CA PRO A 125 -2.06 3.34 -6.68
C PRO A 125 -2.46 2.79 -8.05
N GLU A 126 -1.82 3.29 -9.09
CA GLU A 126 -1.88 2.77 -10.46
C GLU A 126 -1.78 1.24 -10.37
N GLN A 127 -2.80 0.53 -10.85
CA GLN A 127 -2.70 -0.90 -11.06
C GLN A 127 -1.75 -1.09 -12.24
N THR A 128 -0.44 -1.10 -11.96
CA THR A 128 0.58 -1.12 -13.00
C THR A 128 0.48 -2.44 -13.74
N GLY A 129 0.03 -2.37 -14.99
CA GLY A 129 -0.18 -3.50 -15.88
C GLY A 129 -0.28 -3.06 -17.34
N ALA A 130 0.78 -2.45 -17.88
CA ALA A 130 1.10 -2.47 -19.31
C ALA A 130 2.52 -1.91 -19.55
N ALA A 131 3.38 -2.79 -20.06
CA ALA A 131 4.64 -2.56 -20.79
C ALA A 131 5.24 -1.14 -20.86
N GLN A 132 6.44 -0.99 -20.30
CA GLN A 132 7.50 -0.19 -20.94
C GLN A 132 8.68 -1.12 -21.25
N THR A 133 8.57 -1.76 -22.41
CA THR A 133 9.71 -2.16 -23.22
C THR A 133 10.47 -0.93 -23.70
N ASP A 134 11.79 -0.96 -23.50
CA ASP A 134 12.84 -0.20 -24.18
C ASP A 134 12.69 1.32 -24.36
N ARG A 135 13.55 2.07 -23.65
CA ARG A 135 14.39 3.05 -24.32
C ARG A 135 15.77 3.18 -23.65
N PRO A 136 16.87 3.33 -24.41
CA PRO A 136 18.23 3.22 -23.89
C PRO A 136 18.62 4.46 -23.08
N ALA A 137 19.54 4.23 -22.15
CA ALA A 137 20.30 5.26 -21.46
C ALA A 137 21.14 6.05 -22.48
N THR A 138 20.73 7.29 -22.75
CA THR A 138 21.64 8.29 -23.32
C THR A 138 21.24 9.67 -22.77
N GLU A 139 21.90 10.10 -21.70
CA GLU A 139 22.10 11.52 -21.48
C GLU A 139 23.44 11.79 -20.79
N THR A 140 24.38 12.09 -21.67
CA THR A 140 25.62 12.84 -21.54
C THR A 140 25.60 13.90 -20.44
N THR A 141 26.49 13.75 -19.46
CA THR A 141 26.95 14.84 -18.60
C THR A 141 27.94 15.72 -19.39
N PRO A 142 27.79 17.06 -19.34
CA PRO A 142 28.97 17.89 -19.16
C PRO A 142 28.84 18.80 -17.93
N ALA A 143 30.00 19.01 -17.33
CA ALA A 143 30.27 19.75 -16.12
C ALA A 143 29.84 21.22 -16.15
N ALA A 144 29.50 21.76 -14.98
CA ALA A 144 29.93 23.08 -14.54
C ALA A 144 29.85 23.17 -13.01
N ALA A 145 30.99 22.91 -12.35
CA ALA A 145 31.26 23.42 -11.02
C ALA A 145 31.92 24.79 -11.18
N THR A 146 31.35 25.81 -10.54
CA THR A 146 32.06 27.05 -10.19
C THR A 146 31.65 27.43 -8.78
N GLN A 147 32.57 27.27 -7.82
CA GLN A 147 32.61 28.13 -6.65
C GLN A 147 34.06 28.38 -6.26
N ILE A 148 34.38 29.67 -6.15
CA ILE A 148 35.68 30.26 -5.83
C ILE A 148 35.51 30.87 -4.45
N GLY A 149 36.31 30.45 -3.47
CA GLY A 149 36.21 30.92 -2.08
C GLY A 149 36.83 29.95 -1.09
N GLY A 150 38.07 29.51 -1.39
CA GLY A 150 38.74 28.38 -0.76
C GLY A 150 38.63 28.33 0.76
N VAL A 151 37.82 27.38 1.26
CA VAL A 151 37.93 26.83 2.61
C VAL A 151 37.53 25.36 2.54
N THR A 152 38.52 24.48 2.65
CA THR A 152 38.32 23.04 2.83
C THR A 152 38.10 22.77 4.31
N LEU A 153 36.92 22.30 4.70
CA LEU A 153 36.65 21.81 6.06
C LEU A 153 36.36 20.32 6.02
N THR A 154 37.32 19.55 6.53
CA THR A 154 37.22 18.12 6.81
C THR A 154 36.52 17.95 8.16
N PRO A 155 35.34 17.30 8.26
CA PRO A 155 34.83 16.88 9.55
C PRO A 155 35.51 15.58 9.99
N ALA A 156 35.96 15.63 11.24
CA ALA A 156 36.76 14.64 11.93
C ALA A 156 35.98 13.36 12.30
N VAL A 157 36.76 12.28 12.30
CA VAL A 157 36.47 10.95 12.84
C VAL A 157 35.97 11.06 14.28
N SER A 158 34.79 10.47 14.54
CA SER A 158 34.32 10.21 15.91
C SER A 158 34.99 8.97 16.46
N ALA A 159 35.53 9.09 17.68
CA ALA A 159 36.08 7.99 18.45
C ALA A 159 34.98 7.00 18.90
N PRO A 160 35.32 5.70 19.04
CA PRO A 160 34.42 4.66 19.52
C PRO A 160 34.43 4.52 21.05
N HIS A 161 33.30 4.11 21.63
CA HIS A 161 33.23 3.57 23.00
C HIS A 161 32.71 2.13 22.96
N ALA A 162 33.41 1.27 23.73
CA ALA A 162 33.12 -0.11 24.15
C ALA A 162 33.14 -1.19 23.04
N SER A 163 33.82 -2.35 23.19
CA SER A 163 34.26 -3.06 24.39
C SER A 163 35.39 -4.04 24.03
N GLU A 164 36.32 -4.23 24.98
CA GLU A 164 37.53 -5.06 24.89
C GLU A 164 37.27 -6.58 24.73
N ALA A 165 38.28 -7.24 24.18
CA ALA A 165 38.38 -8.69 24.00
C ALA A 165 39.19 -9.36 25.13
N SER A 166 38.80 -10.61 25.43
CA SER A 166 39.62 -11.75 25.88
C SER A 166 40.29 -11.74 27.27
N SER A 167 40.01 -12.76 28.10
CA SER A 167 40.95 -13.87 28.45
C SER A 167 40.55 -14.64 29.73
N HIS A 168 40.76 -15.97 29.70
CA HIS A 168 40.69 -16.98 30.79
C HIS A 168 41.79 -16.79 31.87
N PRO A 169 41.69 -17.37 33.10
CA PRO A 169 42.10 -18.77 33.41
C PRO A 169 41.15 -19.48 34.44
N GLU A 170 40.83 -20.78 34.30
CA GLU A 170 41.53 -22.02 34.71
C GLU A 170 41.06 -22.63 36.06
N THR A 171 40.46 -23.84 35.94
CA THR A 171 40.47 -25.05 36.82
C THR A 171 39.83 -25.04 38.22
N VAL A 172 38.86 -25.96 38.45
CA VAL A 172 38.96 -27.21 39.27
C VAL A 172 37.60 -27.97 39.22
N ALA A 173 37.65 -29.25 38.83
CA ALA A 173 36.57 -30.26 38.94
C ALA A 173 36.66 -30.99 40.32
N PRO A 174 35.70 -31.83 40.81
CA PRO A 174 35.23 -33.06 40.11
C PRO A 174 33.79 -33.58 40.41
N SER A 175 33.41 -34.66 39.68
CA SER A 175 32.57 -35.83 40.09
C SER A 175 31.06 -35.93 39.75
N GLN A 176 30.78 -36.44 38.53
CA GLN A 176 29.90 -37.56 38.02
C GLN A 176 28.84 -38.30 38.91
N PRO A 177 27.91 -39.17 38.37
CA PRO A 177 27.78 -39.75 37.00
C PRO A 177 26.37 -39.88 36.34
N ALA A 178 26.41 -39.99 34.99
CA ALA A 178 25.71 -40.89 34.04
C ALA A 178 24.17 -41.15 34.08
N GLN A 179 23.53 -40.97 32.90
CA GLN A 179 23.07 -42.09 32.07
C GLN A 179 22.59 -41.65 30.67
N THR A 180 23.04 -42.38 29.65
CA THR A 180 22.64 -42.33 28.23
C THR A 180 21.90 -43.62 27.88
N PRO A 181 21.00 -43.62 26.89
CA PRO A 181 21.14 -44.59 25.78
C PRO A 181 21.00 -43.94 24.39
N PRO A 182 21.41 -44.66 23.31
CA PRO A 182 21.93 -44.10 22.08
C PRO A 182 20.87 -43.91 20.98
N PRO A 183 21.26 -43.28 19.85
CA PRO A 183 20.97 -43.94 18.58
C PRO A 183 22.22 -44.10 17.72
N THR A 184 22.41 -45.33 17.25
CA THR A 184 23.39 -45.74 16.25
C THR A 184 23.02 -45.19 14.88
N ALA A 185 24.07 -44.87 14.13
CA ALA A 185 24.12 -44.26 12.81
C ALA A 185 23.31 -44.95 11.70
N GLY A 186 22.90 -44.13 10.74
CA GLY A 186 23.15 -44.39 9.33
C GLY A 186 21.97 -44.89 8.52
N ASP A 187 21.24 -43.96 7.89
CA ASP A 187 21.20 -44.04 6.44
C ASP A 187 21.29 -42.64 5.82
N THR A 188 22.02 -42.59 4.72
CA THR A 188 22.42 -41.40 3.99
C THR A 188 21.52 -41.27 2.78
N ALA A 189 21.22 -40.02 2.41
CA ALA A 189 20.64 -39.60 1.14
C ALA A 189 19.15 -39.93 0.91
N SER A 190 18.31 -38.88 0.95
CA SER A 190 17.56 -38.55 -0.25
C SER A 190 17.12 -37.09 -0.24
N VAL A 191 17.95 -36.29 -0.90
CA VAL A 191 17.60 -35.15 -1.78
C VAL A 191 16.52 -34.19 -1.28
N ALA A 192 16.97 -32.95 -1.06
CA ALA A 192 16.26 -31.72 -1.28
C ALA A 192 15.10 -31.86 -2.28
N ALA A 193 13.88 -32.03 -1.77
CA ALA A 193 12.69 -31.62 -2.49
C ALA A 193 12.65 -30.09 -2.40
N ALA A 194 13.47 -29.44 -3.23
CA ALA A 194 13.14 -28.14 -3.76
C ALA A 194 11.72 -28.30 -4.34
N ALA A 195 10.72 -27.86 -3.59
CA ALA A 195 9.37 -27.71 -4.09
C ALA A 195 9.49 -26.76 -5.28
N THR A 196 9.50 -27.36 -6.46
CA THR A 196 9.20 -26.68 -7.70
C THR A 196 7.92 -25.89 -7.43
N PRO A 197 7.88 -24.56 -7.68
CA PRO A 197 6.63 -23.83 -7.53
C PRO A 197 5.61 -24.52 -8.41
N SER A 198 4.54 -25.05 -7.79
CA SER A 198 3.46 -25.71 -8.50
C SER A 198 2.99 -24.78 -9.63
N PRO A 199 2.97 -25.21 -10.90
CA PRO A 199 2.68 -24.33 -12.03
C PRO A 199 1.30 -23.64 -11.98
N GLY A 200 0.43 -23.98 -11.03
CA GLY A 200 -0.91 -23.38 -10.86
C GLY A 200 -1.03 -22.19 -9.91
N VAL A 201 -0.05 -21.87 -9.06
CA VAL A 201 -0.16 -20.72 -8.12
C VAL A 201 0.11 -19.38 -8.78
N ALA A 202 0.90 -19.36 -9.85
CA ALA A 202 1.16 -18.16 -10.65
C ALA A 202 -0.03 -17.80 -11.55
N GLU A 203 -0.88 -18.77 -11.90
CA GLU A 203 -1.97 -18.59 -12.87
C GLU A 203 -3.11 -17.68 -12.34
N LEU A 204 -3.40 -17.73 -11.03
CA LEU A 204 -4.49 -16.96 -10.42
C LEU A 204 -4.03 -15.72 -9.65
N ALA A 205 -2.73 -15.58 -9.38
CA ALA A 205 -2.18 -14.43 -8.71
C ALA A 205 -1.89 -13.31 -9.73
N PRO A 206 -2.51 -12.12 -9.61
CA PRO A 206 -2.27 -11.04 -10.57
C PRO A 206 -0.87 -10.42 -10.45
N VAL A 207 -0.15 -10.70 -9.35
CA VAL A 207 1.22 -10.26 -9.10
C VAL A 207 2.02 -11.39 -8.45
N PRO A 208 3.36 -11.43 -8.61
CA PRO A 208 4.18 -12.42 -7.92
C PRO A 208 4.30 -12.12 -6.42
N PHE A 209 4.57 -13.16 -5.61
CA PHE A 209 4.89 -12.97 -4.20
C PHE A 209 6.25 -12.27 -4.05
N GLY A 210 6.23 -11.02 -3.59
CA GLY A 210 7.44 -10.22 -3.37
C GLY A 210 7.89 -10.13 -1.91
N ARG A 211 6.93 -10.09 -0.96
CA ARG A 211 7.22 -9.88 0.46
C ARG A 211 6.13 -10.45 1.36
N THR A 212 6.47 -10.69 2.62
CA THR A 212 5.53 -11.13 3.65
C THR A 212 4.64 -9.97 4.09
N LEU A 213 3.32 -10.17 4.07
CA LEU A 213 2.35 -9.14 4.46
C LEU A 213 1.83 -9.38 5.87
N ARG A 214 1.91 -8.38 6.73
CA ARG A 214 1.46 -8.44 8.13
C ARG A 214 0.99 -7.08 8.61
N LEU A 215 0.23 -7.08 9.69
CA LEU A 215 -0.12 -5.86 10.41
C LEU A 215 1.14 -5.25 11.03
N GLN A 216 1.35 -3.95 10.79
CA GLN A 216 2.46 -3.15 11.30
C GLN A 216 1.92 -1.76 11.68
N GLU A 217 2.72 -0.99 12.43
CA GLU A 217 2.42 0.42 12.74
C GLU A 217 2.33 1.22 11.43
N GLU A 218 3.39 1.18 10.63
CA GLU A 218 3.36 1.58 9.23
C GLU A 218 2.75 0.48 8.37
N ARG A 219 1.43 0.58 8.14
CA ARG A 219 0.68 -0.38 7.34
C ARG A 219 1.32 -0.60 5.97
N LEU A 220 1.54 -1.86 5.63
CA LEU A 220 1.97 -2.24 4.29
C LEU A 220 0.89 -1.88 3.27
N ASN A 221 1.31 -1.36 2.11
CA ASN A 221 0.43 -1.08 0.99
C ASN A 221 1.07 -1.39 -0.34
N GLY A 222 0.22 -1.64 -1.34
CA GLY A 222 0.66 -1.93 -2.69
C GLY A 222 -0.23 -2.91 -3.43
N PRO A 223 0.14 -3.25 -4.67
CA PRO A 223 -0.63 -4.16 -5.52
C PRO A 223 -0.69 -5.58 -4.97
N ASP A 224 0.32 -6.01 -4.20
CA ASP A 224 0.36 -7.29 -3.48
C ASP A 224 -0.73 -7.37 -2.39
N VAL A 225 -0.89 -6.31 -1.62
CA VAL A 225 -1.95 -6.19 -0.61
C VAL A 225 -3.34 -6.17 -1.26
N LEU A 226 -3.50 -5.40 -2.34
CA LEU A 226 -4.77 -5.32 -3.08
C LEU A 226 -5.17 -6.69 -3.65
N ALA A 227 -4.21 -7.42 -4.22
CA ALA A 227 -4.43 -8.76 -4.76
C ALA A 227 -4.95 -9.71 -3.68
N VAL A 228 -4.30 -9.72 -2.51
CA VAL A 228 -4.72 -10.53 -1.35
C VAL A 228 -6.13 -10.16 -0.91
N GLN A 229 -6.41 -8.87 -0.72
CA GLN A 229 -7.72 -8.40 -0.27
C GLN A 229 -8.84 -8.79 -1.25
N ASN A 230 -8.63 -8.57 -2.55
CA ASN A 230 -9.60 -8.93 -3.58
C ASN A 230 -9.85 -10.45 -3.62
N ARG A 231 -8.78 -11.24 -3.50
CA ARG A 231 -8.90 -12.71 -3.47
C ARG A 231 -9.65 -13.19 -2.22
N LEU A 232 -9.37 -12.60 -1.06
CA LEU A 232 -10.10 -12.90 0.17
C LEU A 232 -11.59 -12.55 0.04
N ILE A 233 -11.92 -11.37 -0.50
CA ILE A 233 -13.31 -10.95 -0.74
C ILE A 233 -14.04 -11.94 -1.66
N ALA A 234 -13.40 -12.38 -2.73
CA ALA A 234 -13.98 -13.35 -3.68
C ALA A 234 -14.25 -14.74 -3.05
N LEU A 235 -13.53 -15.08 -1.97
CA LEU A 235 -13.67 -16.35 -1.25
C LEU A 235 -14.63 -16.26 -0.06
N MET A 236 -15.08 -15.06 0.33
CA MET A 236 -16.00 -14.88 1.46
C MET A 236 -17.42 -15.38 1.16
N ARG A 237 -18.07 -15.92 2.20
CA ARG A 237 -19.50 -16.21 2.23
C ARG A 237 -20.20 -15.48 3.40
N PRO A 238 -21.38 -14.88 3.18
CA PRO A 238 -21.99 -14.60 1.88
C PRO A 238 -21.09 -13.66 1.05
N ALA A 239 -21.26 -13.69 -0.29
CA ALA A 239 -20.51 -12.83 -1.18
C ALA A 239 -20.74 -11.36 -0.80
N ARG A 240 -19.67 -10.60 -0.59
CA ARG A 240 -19.74 -9.17 -0.28
C ARG A 240 -19.30 -8.36 -1.49
N PRO A 241 -20.12 -7.40 -1.96
CA PRO A 241 -19.65 -6.43 -2.94
C PRO A 241 -18.55 -5.58 -2.30
N GLY A 242 -17.47 -5.33 -3.04
CA GLY A 242 -16.36 -4.51 -2.57
C GLY A 242 -15.04 -4.87 -3.23
N ARG A 243 -14.06 -4.00 -3.06
CA ARG A 243 -12.66 -4.21 -3.45
C ARG A 243 -11.76 -3.84 -2.28
N GLY A 244 -10.56 -4.40 -2.28
CA GLY A 244 -9.51 -3.99 -1.35
C GLY A 244 -9.15 -2.52 -1.52
N ASP A 245 -8.64 -1.92 -0.45
CA ASP A 245 -8.14 -0.55 -0.41
C ASP A 245 -6.61 -0.47 -0.62
N SER A 246 -5.96 -1.60 -0.92
CA SER A 246 -4.51 -1.75 -1.07
C SER A 246 -3.72 -1.57 0.22
N TRP A 247 -4.35 -1.53 1.41
CA TRP A 247 -3.67 -1.33 2.68
C TRP A 247 -3.88 -2.49 3.67
N TYR A 248 -2.80 -3.04 4.22
CA TYR A 248 -2.85 -4.16 5.14
C TYR A 248 -3.22 -3.66 6.54
N GLY A 249 -4.51 -3.72 6.87
CA GLY A 249 -5.05 -3.23 8.15
C GLY A 249 -5.51 -4.35 9.09
N PRO A 250 -5.99 -4.00 10.29
CA PRO A 250 -6.51 -4.97 11.25
C PRO A 250 -7.62 -5.86 10.67
N VAL A 251 -8.50 -5.28 9.84
CA VAL A 251 -9.56 -6.03 9.13
C VAL A 251 -8.97 -7.05 8.16
N THR A 252 -7.93 -6.68 7.41
CA THR A 252 -7.23 -7.61 6.51
C THR A 252 -6.54 -8.72 7.29
N ALA A 253 -5.81 -8.38 8.36
CA ALA A 253 -5.17 -9.36 9.23
C ALA A 253 -6.18 -10.36 9.82
N GLN A 254 -7.32 -9.86 10.30
CA GLN A 254 -8.39 -10.69 10.83
C GLN A 254 -9.01 -11.59 9.75
N THR A 255 -9.22 -11.05 8.56
CA THR A 255 -9.71 -11.82 7.42
C THR A 255 -8.73 -12.93 7.03
N VAL A 256 -7.43 -12.64 7.02
CA VAL A 256 -6.38 -13.63 6.76
C VAL A 256 -6.41 -14.74 7.83
N ARG A 257 -6.61 -14.40 9.10
CA ARG A 257 -6.76 -15.42 10.17
C ARG A 257 -7.92 -16.37 9.90
N VAL A 258 -9.07 -15.84 9.48
CA VAL A 258 -10.23 -16.69 9.17
C VAL A 258 -9.97 -17.55 7.94
N PHE A 259 -9.37 -16.99 6.90
CA PHE A 259 -8.95 -17.75 5.72
C PHE A 259 -7.97 -18.87 6.07
N GLN A 260 -6.95 -18.57 6.87
CA GLN A 260 -5.93 -19.54 7.32
C GLN A 260 -6.59 -20.69 8.09
N LYS A 261 -7.48 -20.35 9.04
CA LYS A 261 -8.25 -21.34 9.80
C LYS A 261 -9.08 -22.24 8.86
N ALA A 262 -9.76 -21.66 7.89
CA ALA A 262 -10.59 -22.41 6.94
C ALA A 262 -9.77 -23.32 6.02
N ASN A 263 -8.49 -23.01 5.79
CA ASN A 263 -7.59 -23.74 4.89
C ASN A 263 -6.56 -24.62 5.60
N GLY A 264 -6.69 -24.81 6.92
CA GLY A 264 -5.76 -25.64 7.71
C GLY A 264 -4.34 -25.06 7.82
N LEU A 265 -4.19 -23.75 7.69
CA LEU A 265 -2.91 -23.05 7.83
C LEU A 265 -2.73 -22.51 9.26
N PRO A 266 -1.47 -22.25 9.69
CA PRO A 266 -1.21 -21.53 10.94
C PRO A 266 -1.94 -20.17 10.98
N VAL A 267 -2.70 -19.91 12.05
CA VAL A 267 -3.57 -18.72 12.18
C VAL A 267 -2.78 -17.51 12.68
N THR A 268 -1.86 -17.02 11.84
CA THR A 268 -0.92 -15.94 12.17
C THR A 268 -1.46 -14.55 11.84
N GLY A 269 -2.42 -14.46 10.90
CA GLY A 269 -2.82 -13.18 10.31
C GLY A 269 -1.69 -12.54 9.49
N VAL A 270 -0.77 -13.37 9.00
CA VAL A 270 0.39 -13.00 8.17
C VAL A 270 0.28 -13.76 6.86
N VAL A 271 0.42 -13.05 5.74
CA VAL A 271 0.51 -13.69 4.42
C VAL A 271 1.98 -13.90 4.09
N ASP A 272 2.48 -15.07 4.48
CA ASP A 272 3.76 -15.61 4.04
C ASP A 272 3.60 -16.35 2.69
N ARG A 273 4.70 -16.94 2.20
CA ARG A 273 4.70 -17.65 0.92
C ARG A 273 3.69 -18.79 0.87
N VAL A 274 3.59 -19.58 1.94
CA VAL A 274 2.67 -20.72 2.02
C VAL A 274 1.21 -20.23 2.00
N THR A 275 0.89 -19.19 2.76
CA THR A 275 -0.43 -18.57 2.77
C THR A 275 -0.78 -17.97 1.40
N TRP A 276 0.17 -17.31 0.75
CA TRP A 276 0.02 -16.75 -0.59
C TRP A 276 -0.34 -17.83 -1.61
N GLU A 277 0.46 -18.88 -1.66
CA GLU A 277 0.28 -20.00 -2.58
C GLU A 277 -1.09 -20.66 -2.38
N ARG A 278 -1.48 -20.90 -1.12
CA ARG A 278 -2.82 -21.45 -0.82
C ARG A 278 -3.93 -20.50 -1.26
N LEU A 279 -3.81 -19.20 -1.00
CA LEU A 279 -4.82 -18.19 -1.32
C LEU A 279 -5.10 -18.07 -2.82
N PHE A 280 -4.04 -18.14 -3.63
CA PHE A 280 -4.12 -18.09 -5.09
C PHE A 280 -4.15 -19.47 -5.74
N SER A 281 -4.37 -20.54 -4.98
CA SER A 281 -4.60 -21.86 -5.56
C SER A 281 -6.08 -22.07 -5.93
N ALA A 282 -6.34 -22.99 -6.85
CA ALA A 282 -7.70 -23.46 -7.14
C ALA A 282 -8.33 -24.20 -5.95
N GLN A 283 -7.50 -24.69 -5.01
CA GLN A 283 -7.89 -25.41 -3.81
C GLN A 283 -8.20 -24.47 -2.63
N ALA A 284 -8.14 -23.15 -2.82
CA ALA A 284 -8.49 -22.17 -1.80
C ALA A 284 -9.95 -22.35 -1.35
N GLN A 285 -10.14 -22.71 -0.09
CA GLN A 285 -11.47 -22.91 0.47
C GLN A 285 -12.14 -21.57 0.77
N ARG A 286 -13.42 -21.48 0.40
CA ARG A 286 -14.28 -20.38 0.80
C ARG A 286 -14.50 -20.40 2.31
N PHE A 287 -14.63 -19.22 2.91
CA PHE A 287 -14.73 -19.06 4.35
C PHE A 287 -15.81 -18.03 4.70
N ASP A 288 -16.30 -18.09 5.93
CA ASP A 288 -17.34 -17.16 6.38
C ASP A 288 -16.72 -15.79 6.70
N ALA A 289 -17.35 -14.72 6.24
CA ALA A 289 -16.84 -13.38 6.45
C ALA A 289 -16.71 -13.10 7.97
N PRO A 290 -15.57 -12.59 8.46
CA PRO A 290 -15.42 -12.28 9.88
C PRO A 290 -16.49 -11.28 10.33
N ALA A 291 -16.98 -11.45 11.56
CA ALA A 291 -17.72 -10.40 12.24
C ALA A 291 -16.73 -9.26 12.53
N ILE A 292 -16.84 -8.19 11.77
CA ILE A 292 -16.03 -6.98 11.95
C ILE A 292 -16.80 -6.10 12.95
N PRO A 293 -16.23 -5.77 14.12
CA PRO A 293 -16.83 -4.82 15.05
C PRO A 293 -16.80 -3.39 14.51
#